data_AF-A0A5Q4DTX9-F1
#
_entry.id   AF-A0A5Q4DTX9-F1
#
_cell.length_a   1.000
_cell.length_b   1.000
_cell.length_c   1.000
_cell.angle_alpha   90.00
_cell.angle_beta   90.00
_cell.angle_gamma   90.00
#
_symmetry.space_group_name_H-M   'P 1'
#
loop_
_entity.id
_entity.type
_entity.pdbx_description
1 polymer ?
#
loop_
_entity_poly.entity_id
_entity_poly.type
_entity_poly.pdbx_seq_one_letter_code
_entity_poly.pdbx_strand_id
1 'polypeptide(L)'
;MAKPQALTDRRILKIAIPIVLANLTVPILGAVDTGVVGQMGAAAPIGAVGLGAIILASIYWIFGFLRMGTTGLVAQATGAGDLAESGAILTRGIMIGLAAGIVMVLGQVLI
;
A
#
# COMPACT_ATOMS: atom_id res chain seq x y z
N MET A 1 31.80 -3.12 12.97
CA MET A 1 30.60 -2.46 13.54
C MET A 1 30.61 -0.98 13.13
N ALA A 2 29.68 -0.55 12.28
CA ALA A 2 29.55 0.86 11.94
C ALA A 2 29.09 1.65 13.18
N LYS A 3 29.73 2.80 13.46
CA LYS A 3 29.35 3.66 14.60
C LYS A 3 27.90 4.14 14.42
N PRO A 4 27.06 4.11 15.49
CA PRO A 4 25.71 4.66 15.41
C PRO A 4 25.80 6.14 15.04
N GLN A 5 25.30 6.50 13.86
CA GLN A 5 25.20 7.89 13.46
C GLN A 5 24.15 8.57 14.33
N ALA A 6 24.45 9.77 14.85
CA ALA A 6 23.51 10.53 15.67
C ALA A 6 22.18 10.73 14.91
N LEU A 7 21.07 10.38 15.54
CA LEU A 7 19.72 10.64 15.05
C LEU A 7 19.48 12.15 15.16
N THR A 8 19.28 12.82 14.02
CA THR A 8 18.93 14.25 13.96
C THR A 8 17.52 14.39 13.43
N ASP A 9 16.74 15.35 13.94
CA ASP A 9 15.37 15.62 13.49
C ASP A 9 15.28 15.82 11.97
N ARG A 10 16.28 16.52 11.39
CA ARG A 10 16.38 16.71 9.94
C ARG A 10 16.49 15.40 9.16
N ARG A 11 17.13 14.37 9.70
CA ARG A 11 17.25 13.05 9.07
C ARG A 11 15.96 12.26 9.21
N ILE A 12 15.31 12.34 10.37
CA ILE A 12 14.00 11.73 10.60
C ILE A 12 12.98 12.32 9.63
N LEU A 13 12.89 13.65 9.52
CA LEU A 13 11.99 14.35 8.61
C LEU A 13 12.21 13.96 7.15
N LYS A 14 13.46 13.81 6.70
CA LYS A 14 13.77 13.36 5.32
C LYS A 14 13.20 12.00 4.97
N ILE A 15 13.03 11.11 5.96
CA ILE A 15 12.46 9.77 5.77
C ILE A 15 10.95 9.78 6.04
N ALA A 16 10.52 10.47 7.10
CA ALA A 16 9.14 10.49 7.53
C ALA A 16 8.21 11.24 6.56
N ILE A 17 8.62 12.40 6.04
CA ILE A 17 7.79 13.21 5.13
C ILE A 17 7.28 12.40 3.93
N PRO A 18 8.14 11.73 3.11
CA PRO A 18 7.65 10.98 1.96
C PRO A 18 6.76 9.80 2.37
N ILE A 19 7.03 9.16 3.51
CA ILE A 19 6.19 8.07 4.03
C ILE A 19 4.81 8.59 4.43
N VAL A 20 4.74 9.71 5.16
CA VAL A 20 3.48 10.32 5.58
C VAL A 20 2.66 10.77 4.37
N LEU A 21 3.29 11.44 3.40
CA LEU A 21 2.63 11.85 2.16
C LEU A 21 2.07 10.65 1.38
N ALA A 22 2.84 9.57 1.26
CA ALA A 22 2.39 8.35 0.60
C ALA A 22 1.16 7.74 1.31
N ASN A 23 1.16 7.71 2.65
CA ASN A 23 0.03 7.16 3.42
C ASN A 23 -1.19 8.11 3.45
N LEU A 24 -0.99 9.42 3.25
CA LEU A 24 -2.07 10.40 3.21
C LEU A 24 -2.92 10.31 1.93
N THR A 25 -2.40 9.69 0.88
CA THR A 25 -3.15 9.50 -0.39
C THR A 25 -4.46 8.74 -0.20
N VAL A 26 -4.48 7.74 0.68
CA VAL A 26 -5.66 6.89 0.95
C VAL A 26 -6.82 7.69 1.56
N PRO A 27 -6.65 8.42 2.68
CA PRO A 27 -7.74 9.23 3.22
C PRO A 27 -8.11 10.41 2.33
N ILE A 28 -7.17 10.99 1.57
CA ILE A 28 -7.47 12.03 0.59
C ILE A 28 -8.41 11.49 -0.51
N LEU A 29 -8.12 10.29 -1.04
CA LEU A 29 -8.97 9.64 -2.03
C LEU A 29 -10.40 9.45 -1.49
N GLY A 30 -10.54 8.89 -0.28
CA GLY A 30 -11.86 8.72 0.34
C GLY A 30 -12.62 10.02 0.59
N ALA A 31 -11.90 11.10 0.96
CA ALA A 31 -12.49 12.42 1.12
C ALA A 31 -12.97 12.99 -0.23
N VAL A 32 -12.21 12.80 -1.30
CA VAL A 32 -12.58 13.21 -2.66
C VAL A 32 -13.79 12.40 -3.16
N ASP A 33 -13.80 11.07 -2.98
CA ASP A 33 -14.91 10.20 -3.37
C ASP A 33 -16.21 10.64 -2.68
N THR A 34 -16.14 10.88 -1.37
CA THR A 34 -17.28 11.36 -0.58
C THR A 34 -17.72 12.77 -1.00
N GLY A 35 -16.76 13.67 -1.27
CA GLY A 35 -17.04 15.04 -1.70
C GLY A 35 -17.71 15.12 -3.07
N VAL A 36 -17.24 14.33 -4.04
CA VAL A 36 -17.82 14.25 -5.40
C VAL A 36 -19.21 13.64 -5.34
N VAL A 37 -19.37 12.51 -4.66
CA VAL A 37 -20.65 11.81 -4.55
C VAL A 37 -21.66 12.59 -3.71
N GLY A 38 -21.18 13.34 -2.72
CA GLY A 38 -22.02 14.22 -1.89
C GLY A 38 -22.72 15.34 -2.66
N GLN A 39 -22.20 15.73 -3.83
CA GLN A 39 -22.84 16.73 -4.70
C GLN A 39 -24.15 16.22 -5.32
N MET A 40 -24.41 14.90 -5.30
CA MET A 40 -25.65 14.32 -5.81
C MET A 40 -26.87 14.54 -4.89
N GLY A 41 -26.70 15.11 -3.70
CA GLY A 41 -27.79 15.49 -2.80
C GLY A 41 -28.58 14.33 -2.18
N ALA A 42 -28.16 13.08 -2.41
CA ALA A 42 -28.78 11.88 -1.87
C ALA A 42 -27.83 11.15 -0.90
N ALA A 43 -28.39 10.62 0.18
CA ALA A 43 -27.61 9.86 1.18
C ALA A 43 -27.19 8.47 0.68
N ALA A 44 -28.00 7.84 -0.19
CA ALA A 44 -27.74 6.48 -0.67
C ALA A 44 -26.41 6.35 -1.44
N PRO A 45 -26.06 7.25 -2.39
CA PRO A 45 -24.75 7.23 -3.04
C PRO A 45 -23.57 7.38 -2.07
N ILE A 46 -23.67 8.24 -1.07
CA ILE A 46 -22.62 8.41 -0.05
C ILE A 46 -22.44 7.11 0.76
N GLY A 47 -23.54 6.47 1.14
CA GLY A 47 -23.52 5.16 1.80
C GLY A 47 -22.86 4.07 0.95
N ALA A 48 -23.12 4.07 -0.36
CA ALA A 48 -22.49 3.15 -1.30
C ALA A 48 -20.97 3.35 -1.39
N VAL A 49 -20.48 4.59 -1.41
CA VAL A 49 -19.03 4.90 -1.37
C VAL A 49 -18.41 4.39 -0.07
N GLY A 50 -19.04 4.65 1.08
CA GLY A 50 -18.53 4.19 2.37
C GLY A 50 -18.42 2.67 2.47
N LEU A 51 -19.47 1.95 2.02
CA LEU A 51 -19.47 0.49 1.97
C LEU A 51 -18.41 -0.05 0.99
N GLY A 52 -18.33 0.52 -0.21
CA GLY A 52 -17.33 0.15 -1.21
C GLY A 52 -15.90 0.33 -0.68
N ALA A 53 -15.63 1.46 -0.01
CA ALA A 53 -14.34 1.74 0.61
C ALA A 53 -13.97 0.70 1.68
N ILE A 54 -14.90 0.29 2.54
CA ILE A 54 -14.65 -0.73 3.57
C ILE A 54 -14.38 -2.10 2.93
N ILE A 55 -15.15 -2.48 1.91
CA ILE A 55 -14.96 -3.75 1.20
C ILE A 55 -13.57 -3.77 0.54
N LEU A 56 -13.20 -2.72 -0.20
CA LEU A 56 -11.89 -2.64 -0.85
C LEU A 56 -10.75 -2.59 0.18
N ALA A 57 -10.91 -1.85 1.28
CA ALA A 57 -9.92 -1.80 2.34
C ALA A 57 -9.71 -3.19 2.98
N SER A 58 -10.79 -3.95 3.17
CA SER A 58 -10.73 -5.33 3.70
C SER A 58 -9.95 -6.24 2.76
N ILE A 59 -10.23 -6.16 1.45
CA ILE A 59 -9.49 -6.90 0.42
C ILE A 59 -8.00 -6.53 0.44
N TYR A 60 -7.67 -5.23 0.45
CA TYR A 60 -6.27 -4.80 0.50
C TYR A 60 -5.55 -5.26 1.76
N TRP A 61 -6.24 -5.31 2.91
CA TRP A 61 -5.68 -5.82 4.14
C TRP A 61 -5.31 -7.30 4.08
N ILE A 62 -6.08 -8.12 3.36
CA ILE A 62 -5.75 -9.54 3.13
C ILE A 62 -4.38 -9.67 2.45
N PHE A 63 -4.07 -8.81 1.48
CA PHE A 63 -2.76 -8.78 0.81
C PHE A 63 -1.67 -8.04 1.59
N GLY A 64 -1.95 -7.55 2.79
CA GLY A 64 -0.98 -6.87 3.65
C GLY A 64 0.24 -7.73 3.99
N PHE A 65 0.08 -9.06 3.98
CA PHE A 65 1.18 -10.02 4.18
C PHE A 65 2.30 -9.85 3.14
N LEU A 66 1.97 -9.46 1.91
CA LEU A 66 2.94 -9.33 0.83
C LEU A 66 3.93 -8.19 1.14
N ARG A 67 3.44 -7.12 1.77
CA ARG A 67 4.27 -5.99 2.22
C ARG A 67 5.09 -6.36 3.46
N MET A 68 4.45 -6.86 4.51
CA MET A 68 5.15 -7.20 5.76
C MET A 68 6.15 -8.35 5.58
N GLY A 69 5.80 -9.36 4.77
CA GLY A 69 6.63 -10.55 4.52
C GLY A 69 7.87 -10.26 3.67
N THR A 70 7.77 -9.37 2.66
CA THR A 70 8.93 -9.03 1.81
C THR A 70 9.86 -8.01 2.46
N THR A 71 9.36 -7.11 3.31
CA THR A 71 10.19 -6.07 3.97
C THR A 71 11.37 -6.67 4.74
N GLY A 72 11.15 -7.75 5.50
CA GLY A 72 12.21 -8.42 6.26
C GLY A 72 13.27 -9.05 5.37
N LEU A 73 12.83 -9.72 4.29
CA LEU A 73 13.73 -10.37 3.33
C LEU A 73 14.57 -9.33 2.56
N VAL A 74 13.94 -8.23 2.09
CA VAL A 74 14.65 -7.13 1.41
C VAL A 74 15.64 -6.46 2.35
N ALA A 75 15.29 -6.25 3.62
CA ALA A 75 16.21 -5.67 4.60
C ALA A 75 17.45 -6.56 4.83
N GLN A 76 17.27 -7.88 4.90
CA GLN A 76 18.37 -8.84 5.03
C GLN A 76 19.26 -8.87 3.79
N ALA A 77 18.68 -9.01 2.59
CA ALA A 77 19.43 -9.04 1.33
C ALA A 77 20.21 -7.73 1.10
N THR A 78 19.56 -6.58 1.32
CA THR A 78 20.20 -5.27 1.23
C THR A 78 21.30 -5.10 2.28
N GLY A 79 21.09 -5.59 3.51
CA GLY A 79 22.10 -5.59 4.57
C GLY A 79 23.32 -6.47 4.28
N ALA A 80 23.14 -7.54 3.50
CA ALA A 80 24.21 -8.42 3.02
C ALA A 80 24.92 -7.90 1.76
N GLY A 81 24.43 -6.81 1.14
CA GLY A 81 24.95 -6.27 -0.12
C GLY A 81 24.47 -7.04 -1.36
N ASP A 82 23.50 -7.94 -1.22
CA ASP A 82 22.96 -8.75 -2.31
C ASP A 82 21.80 -8.01 -3.02
N LEU A 83 22.16 -7.14 -3.95
CA LEU A 83 21.20 -6.39 -4.75
C LEU A 83 20.42 -7.29 -5.73
N ALA A 84 20.98 -8.43 -6.12
CA ALA A 84 20.32 -9.37 -7.02
C ALA A 84 19.14 -10.05 -6.31
N GLU A 85 19.32 -10.50 -5.07
CA GLU A 85 18.23 -11.09 -4.30
C GLU A 85 17.17 -10.06 -3.90
N SER A 86 17.57 -8.82 -3.56
CA SER A 86 16.59 -7.73 -3.36
C SER A 86 15.72 -7.49 -4.61
N GLY A 87 16.33 -7.52 -5.80
CA GLY A 87 15.61 -7.46 -7.08
C GLY A 87 14.70 -8.66 -7.30
N ALA A 88 15.16 -9.88 -7.00
CA ALA A 88 14.37 -11.10 -7.12
C ALA A 88 13.15 -11.09 -6.20
N ILE A 89 13.29 -10.62 -4.96
CA ILE A 89 12.17 -10.46 -4.01
C ILE A 89 11.15 -9.46 -4.55
N LEU A 90 11.59 -8.33 -5.11
CA LEU A 90 10.71 -7.34 -5.73
C LEU A 90 9.92 -7.95 -6.90
N THR A 91 10.60 -8.65 -7.81
CA THR A 91 9.94 -9.28 -8.97
C THR A 91 8.94 -10.34 -8.53
N ARG A 92 9.28 -11.20 -7.56
CA ARG A 92 8.35 -12.19 -6.98
C ARG A 92 7.12 -11.51 -6.37
N GLY A 93 7.34 -10.44 -5.62
CA GLY A 93 6.26 -9.65 -5.02
C GLY A 93 5.31 -9.07 -6.07
N ILE A 94 5.85 -8.42 -7.11
CA ILE A 94 5.07 -7.86 -8.22
C ILE A 94 4.28 -8.96 -8.94
N MET A 95 4.90 -10.10 -9.24
CA MET A 95 4.23 -11.22 -9.91
C MET A 95 3.06 -11.77 -9.09
N ILE A 96 3.25 -11.96 -7.78
CA ILE A 96 2.18 -12.43 -6.88
C ILE A 96 1.03 -11.42 -6.83
N GLY A 97 1.35 -10.12 -6.66
CA GLY A 97 0.35 -9.06 -6.62
C GLY A 97 -0.44 -8.93 -7.93
N LEU A 98 0.25 -8.96 -9.07
CA LEU A 98 -0.38 -8.92 -10.39
C LEU A 98 -1.25 -10.15 -10.65
N ALA A 99 -0.74 -11.35 -10.35
CA ALA A 99 -1.50 -12.59 -10.52
C ALA A 99 -2.78 -12.58 -9.67
N ALA A 100 -2.67 -12.20 -8.40
CA ALA A 100 -3.82 -12.08 -7.52
C ALA A 100 -4.82 -11.04 -8.02
N GLY A 101 -4.35 -9.86 -8.44
CA GLY A 101 -5.20 -8.81 -9.01
C GLY A 101 -5.94 -9.26 -10.27
N ILE A 102 -5.24 -9.93 -11.20
CA ILE A 102 -5.84 -10.49 -12.42
C ILE A 102 -6.91 -11.52 -12.07
N VAL A 103 -6.62 -12.44 -11.15
CA VAL A 103 -7.59 -13.46 -10.70
C VAL A 103 -8.84 -12.81 -10.10
N MET A 104 -8.68 -11.76 -9.29
CA MET A 104 -9.83 -11.03 -8.72
C MET A 104 -10.66 -10.33 -9.80
N VAL A 105 -10.02 -9.65 -10.75
CA VAL A 105 -10.72 -8.94 -11.85
C VAL A 105 -11.45 -9.91 -12.77
N LEU A 106 -10.79 -11.01 -13.17
CA LEU A 106 -11.41 -12.04 -14.01
C LEU A 106 -12.52 -12.80 -13.27
N GLY A 107 -12.33 -13.07 -11.98
CA GLY A 107 -13.34 -13.70 -11.13
C GLY A 107 -14.61 -12.86 -10.99
N GLN A 108 -14.48 -11.53 -11.00
CA GLN A 108 -15.64 -10.62 -10.99
C GLN A 108 -16.47 -10.72 -12.28
N VAL A 109 -15.86 -11.06 -13.42
CA VAL A 109 -16.58 -11.21 -14.71
C VAL A 109 -17.37 -12.53 -14.76
N LEU A 110 -17.00 -13.52 -13.94
CA LEU A 110 -17.61 -14.85 -13.93
C LEU A 110 -18.87 -14.94 -13.04
N ILE A 111 -19.08 -13.96 -12.15
CA ILE A 111 -20.19 -13.87 -11.18
C ILE A 111 -21.17 -12.80 -11.64
#